data_AF-A0A484BTZ7-F1
#
_entry.id   AF-A0A484BTZ7-F1
#
_cell.length_a   1.000
_cell.length_b   1.000
_cell.length_c   1.000
_cell.angle_alpha   90.00
_cell.angle_beta   90.00
_cell.angle_gamma   90.00
#
_symmetry.space_group_name_H-M   'P 1'
#
loop_
_entity.id
_entity.type
_entity.pdbx_description
1 polymer ?
#
loop_
_entity_poly.entity_id
_entity_poly.type
_entity_poly.pdbx_seq_one_letter_code
_entity_poly.pdbx_strand_id
1 'polypeptide(L)'
;MNVIEHYNSEALALLCMPDVADSRLLSTLAKNLNGMRESRIAVLLHGLDEGNLEKILRLIGRQADSNIFVNLIVLHSTLSEENDTSTVYRMQPFPNPSFIKITNLSDEHIFPTVWTDFHRKSALISPDLFPPRSLLSRDRRTGELKLFGSTDVMLKEFAHKYNISLQLARPLNQLAEIEKLETYTMLHDKVDMPRRPIILTLEEVADYELSPDSRFTEFFLLVPCSQEISIGDVYSGLRTNSIVLLGTYFMFTIVETFVVFATNWIYERRTNAPEWNFVLNLRAFAGVLGLPMYLRKYRRSVSLQQLVMFMCIFSLVFNCFFNSNFSTLLIKHPRNTQIQNFEQLRDSGLEVILEMTFKPLFEKAAENVGLYNLVPNAKFVTMKQYYNLLLTFNSSYALQSYNYIWEFLDSYQRAHSRKVLCSASAMNLTGSLLIGYKLKKNFVFREALRDFLSRAFSYGLDQHWDVKAGRKMIEMLVPLLDQRLPASNPEPSALSFEDLEWLWKLLGVCYGLASLVLIGEMHLLLVLLLLLEKP
;
A
#
# COMPACT_ATOMS: atom_id res chain seq x y z
N MET A 1 26.33 -18.72 -8.77
CA MET A 1 26.56 -20.15 -9.09
C MET A 1 27.46 -20.69 -8.00
N ASN A 2 26.90 -21.38 -7.00
CA ASN A 2 27.57 -21.67 -5.74
C ASN A 2 28.16 -23.08 -5.79
N VAL A 3 29.50 -23.20 -5.76
CA VAL A 3 30.25 -24.46 -5.91
C VAL A 3 29.87 -25.51 -4.84
N ILE A 4 29.33 -25.06 -3.70
CA ILE A 4 28.88 -25.90 -2.59
C ILE A 4 27.59 -26.68 -2.92
N GLU A 5 26.70 -26.16 -3.75
CA GLU A 5 25.45 -26.87 -4.12
C GLU A 5 25.71 -28.06 -5.04
N HIS A 6 26.77 -28.04 -5.85
CA HIS A 6 27.08 -29.11 -6.79
C HIS A 6 27.82 -30.29 -6.13
N TYR A 7 28.63 -30.05 -5.10
CA TYR A 7 29.32 -31.14 -4.38
C TYR A 7 28.38 -31.90 -3.43
N ASN A 8 27.36 -31.21 -2.89
CA ASN A 8 26.40 -31.82 -1.97
C ASN A 8 25.20 -32.50 -2.65
N SER A 9 25.03 -32.36 -3.97
CA SER A 9 23.95 -33.03 -4.72
C SER A 9 24.21 -34.51 -5.03
N GLU A 10 25.45 -34.99 -4.88
CA GLU A 10 25.86 -36.35 -5.25
C GLU A 10 26.44 -37.17 -4.08
N ALA A 11 25.91 -36.98 -2.87
CA ALA A 11 26.31 -37.80 -1.72
C ALA A 11 25.55 -39.15 -1.69
N LEU A 12 26.31 -40.25 -1.68
CA LEU A 12 25.83 -41.61 -1.36
C LEU A 12 26.35 -42.00 0.02
N ALA A 13 25.45 -42.29 0.96
CA ALA A 13 25.79 -42.82 2.26
C ALA A 13 25.62 -44.36 2.25
N LEU A 14 26.70 -45.07 2.57
CA LEU A 14 26.66 -46.52 2.79
C LEU A 14 26.65 -46.79 4.30
N LEU A 15 25.68 -47.57 4.75
CA LEU A 15 25.54 -47.97 6.14
C LEU A 15 25.53 -49.49 6.25
N CYS A 16 26.53 -50.07 6.92
CA CYS A 16 26.58 -51.51 7.19
C CYS A 16 25.94 -51.79 8.56
N MET A 17 24.94 -52.66 8.58
CA MET A 17 24.20 -53.03 9.79
C MET A 17 24.20 -54.57 9.95
N PRO A 18 25.13 -55.12 10.74
CA PRO A 18 25.16 -56.55 11.03
C PRO A 18 24.08 -56.98 12.04
N ASP A 19 23.62 -56.11 12.95
CA ASP A 19 22.60 -56.45 13.95
C ASP A 19 21.50 -55.37 14.09
N VAL A 20 20.34 -55.73 14.64
CA VAL A 20 19.18 -54.86 14.94
C VAL A 20 19.56 -53.73 15.90
N ALA A 21 20.53 -53.97 16.78
CA ALA A 21 21.07 -52.98 17.72
C ALA A 21 21.72 -51.79 17.00
N ASP A 22 22.21 -51.99 15.77
CA ASP A 22 22.88 -50.96 14.96
C ASP A 22 21.90 -49.97 14.34
N SER A 23 20.60 -50.14 14.55
CA SER A 23 19.57 -49.19 14.10
C SER A 23 19.81 -47.76 14.63
N ARG A 24 20.53 -47.60 15.75
CA ARG A 24 20.98 -46.28 16.22
C ARG A 24 21.90 -45.56 15.23
N LEU A 25 22.62 -46.27 14.37
CA LEU A 25 23.51 -45.68 13.36
C LEU A 25 22.74 -44.82 12.34
N LEU A 26 21.48 -45.14 12.03
CA LEU A 26 20.63 -44.30 11.17
C LEU A 26 20.40 -42.90 11.78
N SER A 27 20.27 -42.82 13.10
CA SER A 27 20.14 -41.53 13.80
C SER A 27 21.44 -40.73 13.80
N THR A 28 22.60 -41.41 13.87
CA THR A 28 23.92 -40.76 13.75
C THR A 28 24.14 -40.28 12.32
N LEU A 29 23.78 -41.08 11.32
CA LEU A 29 23.82 -40.69 9.92
C LEU A 29 22.92 -39.48 9.65
N ALA A 30 21.75 -39.41 10.30
CA ALA A 30 20.87 -38.25 10.21
C ALA A 30 21.53 -36.98 10.77
N LYS A 31 22.36 -37.07 11.81
CA LYS A 31 23.12 -35.89 12.28
C LYS A 31 24.16 -35.43 11.25
N ASN A 32 24.83 -36.38 10.58
CA ASN A 32 25.84 -36.08 9.58
C ASN A 32 25.25 -35.55 8.26
N LEU A 33 24.09 -36.06 7.84
CA LEU A 33 23.39 -35.64 6.62
C LEU A 33 22.43 -34.46 6.85
N ASN A 34 22.63 -33.66 7.90
CA ASN A 34 21.72 -32.56 8.24
C ASN A 34 21.66 -31.54 7.09
N GLY A 35 20.46 -31.22 6.60
CA GLY A 35 20.26 -30.40 5.39
C GLY A 35 20.34 -31.18 4.06
N MET A 36 20.83 -32.42 4.06
CA MET A 36 21.00 -33.30 2.89
C MET A 36 20.13 -34.56 2.98
N ARG A 37 18.85 -34.41 3.35
CA ARG A 37 17.93 -35.55 3.54
C ARG A 37 17.53 -36.29 2.27
N GLU A 38 17.76 -35.65 1.13
CA GLU A 38 17.57 -36.18 -0.22
C GLU A 38 18.72 -37.11 -0.64
N SER A 39 19.83 -37.16 0.11
CA SER A 39 20.98 -38.00 -0.21
C SER A 39 20.59 -39.47 -0.31
N ARG A 40 21.27 -40.18 -1.23
CA ARG A 40 21.02 -41.59 -1.49
C ARG A 40 21.61 -42.40 -0.34
N ILE A 41 20.83 -43.27 0.27
CA ILE A 41 21.27 -44.12 1.40
C ILE A 41 21.15 -45.58 0.98
N ALA A 42 22.25 -46.32 1.11
CA ALA A 42 22.28 -47.77 0.93
C ALA A 42 22.60 -48.44 2.27
N VAL A 43 21.69 -49.27 2.76
CA VAL A 43 21.87 -50.04 4.00
C VAL A 43 22.23 -51.48 3.62
N LEU A 44 23.39 -51.96 4.05
CA LEU A 44 23.82 -53.34 3.86
C LEU A 44 23.46 -54.17 5.10
N LEU A 45 22.61 -55.17 4.91
CA LEU A 45 22.24 -56.17 5.90
C LEU A 45 22.95 -57.50 5.58
N HIS A 46 23.65 -58.05 6.57
CA HIS A 46 24.41 -59.28 6.43
C HIS A 46 23.98 -60.33 7.46
N GLY A 47 23.76 -61.57 7.02
CA GLY A 47 23.60 -62.72 7.93
C GLY A 47 22.27 -62.84 8.69
N LEU A 48 21.17 -62.29 8.15
CA LEU A 48 19.85 -62.30 8.78
C LEU A 48 18.87 -63.27 8.10
N ASP A 49 18.21 -64.12 8.90
CA ASP A 49 17.14 -65.04 8.47
C ASP A 49 15.89 -64.30 7.97
N GLU A 50 15.20 -64.87 6.97
CA GLU A 50 14.01 -64.28 6.32
C GLU A 50 12.88 -63.89 7.30
N GLY A 51 12.70 -64.63 8.40
CA GLY A 51 11.67 -64.36 9.41
C GLY A 51 11.90 -63.09 10.26
N ASN A 52 13.15 -62.61 10.34
CA ASN A 52 13.51 -61.36 11.03
C ASN A 52 13.61 -60.16 10.09
N LEU A 53 13.74 -60.41 8.78
CA LEU A 53 13.91 -59.37 7.75
C LEU A 53 12.74 -58.38 7.75
N GLU A 54 11.50 -58.84 7.78
CA GLU A 54 10.33 -57.94 7.75
C GLU A 54 10.28 -57.01 8.98
N LYS A 55 10.64 -57.53 10.16
CA LYS A 55 10.71 -56.73 11.39
C LYS A 55 11.79 -55.65 11.28
N ILE A 56 12.95 -55.99 10.73
CA ILE A 56 14.08 -55.07 10.55
C ILE A 56 13.75 -54.01 9.50
N LEU A 57 13.16 -54.39 8.36
CA LEU A 57 12.69 -53.43 7.35
C LEU A 57 11.67 -52.46 7.94
N ARG A 58 10.72 -52.93 8.76
CA ARG A 58 9.78 -52.04 9.47
C ARG A 58 10.49 -51.09 10.45
N LEU A 59 11.53 -51.54 11.14
CA LEU A 59 12.33 -50.71 12.05
C LEU A 59 13.13 -49.65 11.28
N ILE A 60 13.80 -50.04 10.19
CA ILE A 60 14.52 -49.13 9.30
C ILE A 60 13.56 -48.10 8.71
N GLY A 61 12.38 -48.53 8.25
CA GLY A 61 11.33 -47.64 7.73
C GLY A 61 10.89 -46.61 8.78
N ARG A 62 10.58 -47.04 10.01
CA ARG A 62 10.22 -46.11 11.10
C ARG A 62 11.33 -45.11 11.41
N GLN A 63 12.58 -45.56 11.44
CA GLN A 63 13.71 -44.66 11.67
C GLN A 63 13.94 -43.72 10.50
N ALA A 64 13.77 -44.19 9.27
CA ALA A 64 13.86 -43.38 8.06
C ALA A 64 12.81 -42.26 8.07
N ASP A 65 11.55 -42.57 8.38
CA ASP A 65 10.48 -41.55 8.48
C ASP A 65 10.73 -40.57 9.63
N SER A 66 11.18 -41.05 10.81
CA SER A 66 11.54 -40.17 11.93
C SER A 66 12.68 -39.20 11.63
N ASN A 67 13.58 -39.59 10.72
CA ASN A 67 14.73 -38.78 10.31
C ASN A 67 14.54 -38.09 8.95
N ILE A 68 13.38 -38.27 8.30
CA ILE A 68 13.02 -37.66 7.01
C ILE A 68 13.92 -38.15 5.86
N PHE A 69 14.33 -39.42 5.87
CA PHE A 69 15.00 -40.02 4.73
C PHE A 69 13.99 -40.44 3.68
N VAL A 70 14.20 -39.99 2.45
CA VAL A 70 13.28 -40.25 1.33
C VAL A 70 13.86 -41.23 0.29
N ASN A 71 15.20 -41.29 0.18
CA ASN A 71 15.92 -42.11 -0.80
C ASN A 71 16.74 -43.20 -0.09
N LEU A 72 16.12 -44.33 0.21
CA LEU A 72 16.76 -45.44 0.94
C LEU A 72 16.56 -46.78 0.22
N ILE A 73 17.67 -47.52 0.08
CA ILE A 73 17.67 -48.93 -0.35
C ILE A 73 18.31 -49.80 0.72
N VAL A 74 17.85 -51.04 0.80
CA VAL A 74 18.38 -52.07 1.69
C VAL A 74 18.87 -53.23 0.83
N LEU A 75 20.16 -53.54 0.93
CA LEU A 75 20.82 -54.67 0.30
C LEU A 75 20.90 -55.78 1.34
N HIS A 76 20.16 -56.86 1.10
CA HIS A 76 20.20 -58.05 1.95
C HIS A 76 21.03 -59.12 1.25
N SER A 77 22.15 -59.48 1.88
CA SER A 77 23.05 -60.53 1.41
C SER A 77 22.90 -61.74 2.33
N THR A 78 22.45 -62.86 1.76
CA THR A 78 22.41 -64.16 2.43
C THR A 78 23.58 -65.00 1.94
N LEU A 79 24.51 -65.34 2.84
CA LEU A 79 25.54 -66.34 2.57
C LEU A 79 24.90 -67.73 2.72
N SER A 80 24.63 -68.37 1.58
CA SER A 80 24.40 -69.82 1.52
C SER A 80 25.54 -70.45 0.75
N GLU A 81 26.03 -71.60 1.20
CA GLU A 81 27.26 -72.27 0.74
C GLU A 81 27.35 -72.54 -0.78
N GLU A 82 26.27 -72.38 -1.54
CA GLU A 82 26.22 -72.69 -2.97
C GLU A 82 25.78 -71.53 -3.90
N ASN A 83 25.31 -70.38 -3.40
CA ASN A 83 25.02 -69.19 -4.24
C ASN A 83 24.88 -67.90 -3.41
N ASP A 84 25.68 -66.89 -3.72
CA ASP A 84 25.53 -65.53 -3.21
C ASP A 84 24.29 -64.87 -3.84
N THR A 85 23.15 -64.89 -3.14
CA THR A 85 21.97 -64.13 -3.57
C THR A 85 21.89 -62.82 -2.81
N SER A 86 21.97 -61.70 -3.55
CA SER A 86 21.75 -60.36 -3.02
C SER A 86 20.38 -59.89 -3.46
N THR A 87 19.51 -59.60 -2.50
CA THR A 87 18.19 -59.03 -2.78
C THR A 87 18.16 -57.55 -2.42
N VAL A 88 17.59 -56.74 -3.30
CA VAL A 88 17.51 -55.29 -3.12
C VAL A 88 16.08 -54.91 -2.78
N TYR A 89 15.91 -54.23 -1.65
CA TYR A 89 14.64 -53.65 -1.23
C TYR A 89 14.71 -52.13 -1.33
N ARG A 90 13.81 -51.53 -2.09
CA ARG A 90 13.69 -50.08 -2.22
C ARG A 90 12.58 -49.57 -1.32
N MET A 91 12.87 -48.50 -0.59
CA MET A 91 11.88 -47.84 0.25
C MET A 91 10.95 -46.98 -0.61
N GLN A 92 9.64 -47.09 -0.38
CA GLN A 92 8.64 -46.10 -0.76
C GLN A 92 8.35 -45.23 0.46
N PRO A 93 8.72 -43.94 0.47
CA PRO A 93 8.65 -43.10 1.67
C PRO A 93 7.23 -42.63 2.04
N PHE A 94 6.28 -42.67 1.10
CA PHE A 94 4.97 -42.04 1.26
C PHE A 94 3.79 -43.01 1.03
N PRO A 95 2.66 -42.84 1.74
CA PRO A 95 2.45 -41.89 2.85
C PRO A 95 3.17 -42.33 4.14
N ASN A 96 3.41 -43.64 4.27
CA ASN A 96 4.21 -44.27 5.32
C ASN A 96 5.29 -45.13 4.65
N PRO A 97 6.48 -45.28 5.26
CA PRO A 97 7.59 -46.03 4.69
C PRO A 97 7.25 -47.51 4.51
N SER A 98 7.33 -48.01 3.28
CA SER A 98 7.19 -49.43 2.92
C SER A 98 8.37 -49.87 2.04
N PHE A 99 8.57 -51.17 1.86
CA PHE A 99 9.69 -51.71 1.07
C PHE A 99 9.18 -52.61 -0.05
N ILE A 100 9.72 -52.41 -1.26
CA ILE A 100 9.44 -53.23 -2.43
C ILE A 100 10.74 -53.92 -2.87
N LYS A 101 10.66 -55.22 -3.14
CA LYS A 101 11.76 -56.01 -3.70
C LYS A 101 11.95 -55.65 -5.18
N ILE A 102 13.16 -55.26 -5.55
CA ILE A 102 13.55 -55.04 -6.95
C ILE A 102 14.02 -56.37 -7.53
N THR A 103 13.43 -56.78 -8.65
CA THR A 103 13.76 -58.03 -9.35
C THR A 103 14.74 -57.81 -10.52
N ASN A 104 14.66 -56.67 -11.22
CA ASN A 104 15.54 -56.31 -12.34
C ASN A 104 16.28 -54.99 -12.06
N LEU A 105 17.59 -55.05 -11.85
CA LEU A 105 18.42 -53.86 -11.64
C LEU A 105 18.77 -53.10 -12.94
N SER A 106 18.60 -53.74 -14.10
CA SER A 106 19.08 -53.22 -15.39
C SER A 106 18.14 -52.20 -16.04
N ASP A 107 16.84 -52.24 -15.74
CA ASP A 107 15.81 -51.42 -16.41
C ASP A 107 15.22 -50.31 -15.52
N GLU A 108 15.40 -50.37 -14.19
CA GLU A 108 14.84 -49.42 -13.24
C GLU A 108 15.89 -48.48 -12.63
N HIS A 109 15.53 -47.21 -12.46
CA HIS A 109 16.35 -46.27 -11.69
C HIS A 109 16.38 -46.72 -10.21
N ILE A 110 17.57 -47.05 -9.70
CA ILE A 110 17.79 -47.53 -8.31
C ILE A 110 17.23 -46.53 -7.29
N PHE A 111 17.43 -45.23 -7.54
CA PHE A 111 16.88 -44.13 -6.76
C PHE A 111 15.97 -43.27 -7.66
N PRO A 112 14.66 -43.57 -7.73
CA PRO A 112 13.72 -42.77 -8.51
C PRO A 112 13.41 -41.44 -7.80
N THR A 113 12.89 -40.47 -8.56
CA THR A 113 12.40 -39.20 -8.00
C THR A 113 11.13 -39.42 -7.17
N VAL A 114 11.29 -39.50 -5.86
CA VAL A 114 10.23 -39.84 -4.89
C VAL A 114 9.21 -38.73 -4.62
N TRP A 115 9.50 -37.49 -5.02
CA TRP A 115 8.65 -36.33 -4.73
C TRP A 115 7.62 -36.01 -5.83
N THR A 116 7.31 -36.97 -6.70
CA THR A 116 6.30 -36.83 -7.76
C THR A 116 4.86 -37.07 -7.28
N ASP A 117 4.67 -37.94 -6.28
CA ASP A 117 3.39 -38.23 -5.62
C ASP A 117 3.63 -38.53 -4.13
N PHE A 118 3.04 -37.73 -3.23
CA PHE A 118 3.16 -37.93 -1.77
C PHE A 118 2.06 -38.83 -1.19
N HIS A 119 1.20 -39.43 -2.03
CA HIS A 119 0.18 -40.41 -1.64
C HIS A 119 -0.68 -39.97 -0.44
N ARG A 120 -1.09 -38.71 -0.40
CA ARG A 120 -1.85 -38.04 0.66
C ARG A 120 -1.12 -37.89 1.99
N LYS A 121 0.22 -37.85 2.01
CA LYS A 121 0.98 -37.44 3.21
C LYS A 121 0.45 -36.10 3.70
N SER A 122 0.27 -36.01 5.02
CA SER A 122 -0.32 -34.82 5.63
C SER A 122 0.73 -33.72 5.80
N ALA A 123 0.38 -32.49 5.44
CA ALA A 123 1.21 -31.31 5.67
C ALA A 123 0.45 -30.33 6.57
N LEU A 124 1.04 -29.98 7.71
CA LEU A 124 0.45 -29.07 8.67
C LEU A 124 0.75 -27.60 8.30
N ILE A 125 -0.30 -26.82 8.03
CA ILE A 125 -0.19 -25.42 7.63
C ILE A 125 -0.78 -24.50 8.70
N SER A 126 -0.16 -23.33 8.90
CA SER A 126 -0.68 -22.29 9.80
C SER A 126 -0.86 -20.96 9.03
N PRO A 127 -2.09 -20.54 8.69
CA PRO A 127 -2.34 -19.24 8.05
C PRO A 127 -1.94 -18.05 8.92
N ASP A 128 -1.54 -16.95 8.28
CA ASP A 128 -1.25 -15.67 8.93
C ASP A 128 -2.43 -14.68 8.89
N LEU A 129 -3.43 -14.93 8.03
CA LEU A 129 -4.62 -14.09 7.83
C LEU A 129 -4.30 -12.64 7.42
N PHE A 130 -3.18 -12.40 6.73
CA PHE A 130 -2.80 -11.10 6.17
C PHE A 130 -3.34 -10.93 4.73
N PRO A 131 -4.33 -10.06 4.48
CA PRO A 131 -4.86 -9.83 3.13
C PRO A 131 -3.84 -9.10 2.22
N PRO A 132 -3.83 -9.30 0.90
CA PRO A 132 -4.65 -10.26 0.16
C PRO A 132 -4.10 -11.70 0.19
N ARG A 133 -2.93 -11.94 0.82
CA ARG A 133 -2.22 -13.25 0.79
C ARG A 133 -2.96 -14.37 1.51
N SER A 134 -3.59 -14.08 2.63
CA SER A 134 -4.43 -15.01 3.38
C SER A 134 -5.59 -14.28 4.05
N LEU A 135 -6.80 -14.79 3.87
CA LEU A 135 -8.04 -14.23 4.39
C LEU A 135 -9.10 -15.32 4.57
N LEU A 136 -10.00 -15.10 5.54
CA LEU A 136 -11.17 -15.94 5.73
C LEU A 136 -12.31 -15.39 4.89
N SER A 137 -12.83 -16.23 3.99
CA SER A 137 -13.95 -15.91 3.12
C SER A 137 -15.11 -16.84 3.43
N ARG A 138 -16.29 -16.28 3.73
CA ARG A 138 -17.51 -17.08 3.85
C ARG A 138 -18.12 -17.25 2.47
N ASP A 139 -18.35 -18.50 2.07
CA ASP A 139 -19.03 -18.81 0.84
C ASP A 139 -20.48 -18.30 0.90
N ARG A 140 -20.88 -17.44 -0.06
CA ARG A 140 -22.22 -16.84 -0.07
C ARG A 140 -23.33 -17.88 -0.27
N ARG A 141 -23.04 -19.00 -0.94
CA ARG A 141 -24.05 -20.04 -1.21
C ARG A 141 -24.17 -21.07 -0.09
N THR A 142 -23.04 -21.54 0.44
CA THR A 142 -23.05 -22.62 1.43
C THR A 142 -22.92 -22.13 2.87
N GLY A 143 -22.56 -20.86 3.07
CA GLY A 143 -22.26 -20.30 4.39
C GLY A 143 -20.97 -20.84 5.01
N GLU A 144 -20.24 -21.70 4.32
CA GLU A 144 -19.03 -22.35 4.82
C GLU A 144 -17.85 -21.37 4.85
N LEU A 145 -17.08 -21.40 5.94
CA LEU A 145 -15.83 -20.66 6.04
C LEU A 145 -14.77 -21.36 5.22
N LYS A 146 -14.17 -20.64 4.28
CA LYS A 146 -13.08 -21.12 3.44
C LYS A 146 -11.91 -20.16 3.54
N LEU A 147 -10.73 -20.74 3.66
CA LEU A 147 -9.50 -19.98 3.58
C LEU A 147 -9.17 -19.66 2.12
N PHE A 148 -8.85 -18.40 1.86
CA PHE A 148 -8.60 -17.89 0.52
C PHE A 148 -7.49 -16.83 0.58
N GLY A 149 -6.86 -16.54 -0.55
CA GLY A 149 -5.73 -15.61 -0.64
C GLY A 149 -4.70 -16.14 -1.63
N SER A 150 -3.73 -15.33 -2.03
CA SER A 150 -2.78 -15.75 -3.07
C SER A 150 -1.91 -16.92 -2.61
N THR A 151 -1.35 -16.85 -1.41
CA THR A 151 -0.59 -17.95 -0.78
C THR A 151 -1.47 -19.17 -0.50
N ASP A 152 -2.73 -18.95 -0.15
CA ASP A 152 -3.69 -20.04 0.09
C ASP A 152 -4.05 -20.82 -1.17
N VAL A 153 -4.22 -20.13 -2.30
CA VAL A 153 -4.48 -20.77 -3.59
C VAL A 153 -3.24 -21.51 -4.06
N MET A 154 -2.05 -20.88 -3.97
CA MET A 154 -0.78 -21.50 -4.30
C MET A 154 -0.59 -22.87 -3.60
N LEU A 155 -0.83 -22.93 -2.28
CA LEU A 155 -0.67 -24.18 -1.53
C LEU A 155 -1.71 -25.25 -1.91
N LYS A 156 -2.94 -24.84 -2.20
CA LYS A 156 -3.97 -25.78 -2.68
C LYS A 156 -3.59 -26.39 -4.02
N GLU A 157 -3.08 -25.58 -4.94
CA GLU A 157 -2.59 -26.06 -6.24
C GLU A 157 -1.36 -26.96 -6.08
N PHE A 158 -0.43 -26.59 -5.21
CA PHE A 158 0.72 -27.43 -4.86
C PHE A 158 0.27 -28.79 -4.31
N ALA A 159 -0.64 -28.79 -3.33
CA ALA A 159 -1.14 -30.02 -2.73
C ALA A 159 -1.94 -30.88 -3.72
N HIS A 160 -2.68 -30.25 -4.63
CA HIS A 160 -3.39 -30.95 -5.69
C HIS A 160 -2.42 -31.61 -6.69
N LYS A 161 -1.37 -30.89 -7.10
CA LYS A 161 -0.39 -31.36 -8.08
C LYS A 161 0.40 -32.58 -7.59
N TYR A 162 0.78 -32.60 -6.32
CA TYR A 162 1.61 -33.66 -5.73
C TYR A 162 0.84 -34.59 -4.77
N ASN A 163 -0.49 -34.52 -4.77
CA ASN A 163 -1.38 -35.37 -3.96
C ASN A 163 -1.02 -35.34 -2.46
N ILE A 164 -0.98 -34.14 -1.88
CA ILE A 164 -0.70 -33.89 -0.45
C ILE A 164 -2.02 -33.60 0.27
N SER A 165 -2.16 -34.08 1.52
CA SER A 165 -3.29 -33.74 2.36
C SER A 165 -2.97 -32.52 3.23
N LEU A 166 -3.59 -31.37 2.97
CA LEU A 166 -3.37 -30.17 3.78
C LEU A 166 -4.21 -30.23 5.07
N GLN A 167 -3.55 -30.14 6.22
CA GLN A 167 -4.19 -30.04 7.53
C GLN A 167 -3.91 -28.67 8.15
N LEU A 168 -4.94 -28.04 8.72
CA LEU A 168 -4.76 -26.77 9.42
C LEU A 168 -4.29 -27.03 10.86
N ALA A 169 -3.24 -26.31 11.29
CA ALA A 169 -2.75 -26.36 12.67
C ALA A 169 -3.83 -25.98 13.70
N ARG A 170 -4.82 -25.18 13.28
CA ARG A 170 -5.98 -24.78 14.09
C ARG A 170 -7.25 -24.79 13.23
N PRO A 171 -8.41 -25.14 13.79
CA PRO A 171 -9.68 -25.10 13.07
C PRO A 171 -10.05 -23.65 12.70
N LEU A 172 -10.76 -23.48 11.58
CA LEU A 172 -11.13 -22.17 11.02
C LEU A 172 -11.92 -21.29 11.99
N ASN A 173 -12.75 -21.87 12.86
CA ASN A 173 -13.53 -21.12 13.84
C ASN A 173 -12.64 -20.45 14.90
N GLN A 174 -11.60 -21.15 15.36
CA GLN A 174 -10.63 -20.58 16.31
C GLN A 174 -9.69 -19.56 15.65
N LEU A 175 -9.45 -19.71 14.34
CA LEU A 175 -8.68 -18.73 13.56
C LEU A 175 -9.43 -17.38 13.45
N ALA A 176 -10.76 -17.39 13.47
CA ALA A 176 -11.58 -16.17 13.48
C ALA A 176 -11.56 -15.44 14.84
N GLU A 177 -11.26 -16.15 15.94
CA GLU A 177 -11.21 -15.63 17.31
C GLU A 177 -9.80 -15.23 17.78
N ILE A 178 -8.81 -15.15 16.87
CA ILE A 178 -7.43 -14.68 17.15
C ILE A 178 -7.43 -13.14 17.35
N GLU A 179 -8.30 -12.68 18.22
CA GLU A 179 -8.48 -11.28 18.60
C GLU A 179 -7.73 -10.94 19.90
N LYS A 180 -7.23 -11.94 20.63
CA LYS A 180 -6.83 -11.79 22.05
C LYS A 180 -5.49 -12.35 22.50
N LEU A 181 -4.67 -12.99 21.67
CA LEU A 181 -3.43 -13.60 22.16
C LEU A 181 -2.19 -12.81 21.77
N GLU A 182 -1.65 -12.08 22.75
CA GLU A 182 -0.31 -11.47 22.82
C GLU A 182 0.84 -12.50 22.73
N THR A 183 0.66 -13.67 22.11
CA THR A 183 1.67 -14.73 22.14
C THR A 183 1.71 -15.47 20.82
N TYR A 184 2.30 -14.82 19.82
CA TYR A 184 2.69 -15.42 18.55
C TYR A 184 3.98 -16.24 18.67
N THR A 185 4.12 -17.07 19.70
CA THR A 185 5.05 -18.20 19.65
C THR A 185 4.43 -19.25 18.75
N MET A 186 4.67 -19.14 17.43
CA MET A 186 4.48 -20.30 16.57
C MET A 186 5.36 -21.42 17.14
N LEU A 187 4.77 -22.60 17.37
CA LEU A 187 5.57 -23.80 17.56
C LEU A 187 6.19 -24.12 16.19
N HIS A 188 7.29 -23.44 15.87
CA HIS A 188 8.03 -23.56 14.62
C HIS A 188 8.40 -25.02 14.33
N ASP A 189 8.57 -25.85 15.35
CA ASP A 189 8.90 -27.27 15.22
C ASP A 189 7.71 -28.17 14.81
N LYS A 190 6.47 -27.73 15.07
CA LYS A 190 5.26 -28.53 14.85
C LYS A 190 4.54 -28.23 13.53
N VAL A 191 4.80 -27.07 12.90
CA VAL A 191 4.15 -26.67 11.65
C VAL A 191 5.11 -26.91 10.48
N ASP A 192 4.64 -27.59 9.45
CA ASP A 192 5.45 -27.92 8.28
C ASP A 192 5.63 -26.69 7.36
N MET A 193 4.58 -25.88 7.21
CA MET A 193 4.61 -24.63 6.45
C MET A 193 3.98 -23.48 7.25
N PRO A 194 4.77 -22.72 8.04
CA PRO A 194 4.28 -21.52 8.72
C PRO A 194 4.11 -20.40 7.69
N ARG A 195 2.91 -19.81 7.60
CA ARG A 195 2.59 -18.81 6.56
C ARG A 195 2.73 -17.38 6.99
N ARG A 196 3.43 -17.12 8.09
CA ARG A 196 3.81 -15.76 8.44
C ARG A 196 5.15 -15.45 7.79
N PRO A 197 5.23 -14.45 6.90
CA PRO A 197 6.51 -14.04 6.38
C PRO A 197 7.36 -13.45 7.51
N ILE A 198 8.63 -13.81 7.49
CA ILE A 198 9.69 -13.23 8.30
C ILE A 198 10.49 -12.27 7.44
N ILE A 199 11.19 -11.37 8.09
CA ILE A 199 12.10 -10.46 7.41
C ILE A 199 13.43 -11.17 7.32
N LEU A 200 13.96 -11.24 6.11
CA LEU A 200 15.16 -11.99 5.84
C LEU A 200 16.36 -11.11 6.22
N THR A 201 16.86 -11.30 7.43
CA THR A 201 18.13 -10.71 7.88
C THR A 201 19.26 -11.72 7.67
N LEU A 202 20.49 -11.24 7.47
CA LEU A 202 21.65 -12.10 7.19
C LEU A 202 21.89 -13.14 8.31
N GLU A 203 21.57 -12.78 9.55
CA GLU A 203 21.72 -13.62 10.74
C GLU A 203 20.69 -14.77 10.79
N GLU A 204 19.45 -14.51 10.35
CA GLU A 204 18.37 -15.50 10.40
C GLU A 204 18.47 -16.61 9.34
N VAL A 205 19.28 -16.40 8.29
CA VAL A 205 19.50 -17.38 7.22
C VAL A 205 20.31 -18.59 7.70
N ALA A 206 21.07 -18.46 8.80
CA ALA A 206 21.92 -19.54 9.30
C ALA A 206 21.15 -20.70 9.95
N ASP A 207 20.01 -20.40 10.59
CA ASP A 207 19.29 -21.36 11.44
C ASP A 207 18.10 -22.04 10.75
N TYR A 208 17.63 -21.47 9.62
CA TYR A 208 16.40 -21.89 8.96
C TYR A 208 16.59 -22.10 7.46
N GLU A 209 15.78 -22.99 6.89
CA GLU A 209 15.66 -23.08 5.44
C GLU A 209 14.69 -21.99 4.97
N LEU A 210 15.09 -21.21 3.96
CA LEU A 210 14.25 -20.19 3.35
C LEU A 210 13.35 -20.79 2.28
N SER A 211 12.12 -20.31 2.23
CA SER A 211 11.26 -20.61 1.10
C SER A 211 11.75 -19.88 -0.17
N PRO A 212 11.64 -20.51 -1.37
CA PRO A 212 12.08 -19.91 -2.63
C PRO A 212 11.27 -18.68 -3.08
N ASP A 213 10.14 -18.40 -2.43
CA ASP A 213 9.20 -17.31 -2.77
C ASP A 213 9.43 -16.02 -1.98
N SER A 214 10.68 -15.72 -1.64
CA SER A 214 11.04 -14.45 -1.02
C SER A 214 10.72 -13.25 -1.95
N ARG A 215 10.14 -12.19 -1.38
CA ARG A 215 9.68 -11.00 -2.12
C ARG A 215 10.10 -9.71 -1.42
N PHE A 216 10.23 -8.63 -2.20
CA PHE A 216 10.45 -7.31 -1.64
C PHE A 216 9.12 -6.65 -1.23
N THR A 217 9.09 -6.03 -0.05
CA THR A 217 7.95 -5.27 0.45
C THR A 217 8.42 -3.98 1.10
N GLU A 218 7.58 -2.96 1.06
CA GLU A 218 7.87 -1.66 1.66
C GLU A 218 6.70 -1.27 2.55
N PHE A 219 7.02 -0.81 3.76
CA PHE A 219 6.04 -0.24 4.67
C PHE A 219 6.10 1.28 4.61
N PHE A 220 4.96 1.91 4.38
CA PHE A 220 4.84 3.36 4.29
C PHE A 220 3.57 3.84 4.97
N LEU A 221 3.49 5.14 5.20
CA LEU A 221 2.31 5.76 5.80
C LEU A 221 1.35 6.27 4.74
N LEU A 222 0.09 5.93 4.93
CA LEU A 222 -1.06 6.53 4.29
C LEU A 222 -1.56 7.68 5.15
N VAL A 223 -1.81 8.81 4.51
CA VAL A 223 -2.40 9.98 5.14
C VAL A 223 -3.75 10.29 4.51
N PRO A 224 -4.64 10.97 5.22
CA PRO A 224 -5.83 11.56 4.61
C PRO A 224 -5.44 12.41 3.40
N CYS A 225 -6.11 12.22 2.28
CA CYS A 225 -5.95 13.10 1.14
C CYS A 225 -6.47 14.50 1.49
N SER A 226 -5.77 15.52 1.01
CA SER A 226 -6.20 16.91 1.08
C SER A 226 -7.58 17.05 0.43
N GLN A 227 -8.51 17.66 1.15
CA GLN A 227 -9.82 17.98 0.62
C GLN A 227 -9.71 19.08 -0.44
N GLU A 228 -10.65 19.05 -1.38
CA GLU A 228 -10.83 20.11 -2.36
C GLU A 228 -11.33 21.37 -1.63
N ILE A 229 -10.75 22.51 -2.00
CA ILE A 229 -11.12 23.80 -1.41
C ILE A 229 -12.57 24.10 -1.81
N SER A 230 -13.39 24.54 -0.86
CA SER A 230 -14.79 24.86 -1.12
C SER A 230 -14.90 26.03 -2.11
N ILE A 231 -15.98 26.07 -2.90
CA ILE A 231 -16.20 27.16 -3.85
C ILE A 231 -16.27 28.51 -3.12
N GLY A 232 -16.91 28.56 -1.94
CA GLY A 232 -16.90 29.73 -1.07
C GLY A 232 -15.50 30.21 -0.67
N ASP A 233 -14.58 29.30 -0.34
CA ASP A 233 -13.19 29.65 -0.02
C ASP A 233 -12.41 30.15 -1.25
N VAL A 234 -12.71 29.63 -2.44
CA VAL A 234 -12.20 30.17 -3.71
C VAL A 234 -12.65 31.62 -3.88
N TYR A 235 -13.92 31.94 -3.60
CA TYR A 235 -14.44 33.31 -3.59
C TYR A 235 -13.82 34.19 -2.50
N SER A 236 -13.52 33.64 -1.33
CA SER A 236 -12.77 34.35 -0.29
C SER A 236 -11.35 34.70 -0.76
N GLY A 237 -10.71 33.80 -1.52
CA GLY A 237 -9.41 34.02 -2.16
C GLY A 237 -9.39 35.20 -3.13
N LEU A 238 -10.53 35.58 -3.73
CA LEU A 238 -10.65 36.78 -4.57
C LEU A 238 -10.38 38.08 -3.79
N ARG A 239 -10.44 38.06 -2.44
CA ARG A 239 -10.09 39.21 -1.60
C ARG A 239 -8.70 39.75 -1.93
N THR A 240 -7.72 38.90 -2.14
CA THR A 240 -6.35 39.34 -2.48
C THR A 240 -6.33 40.09 -3.82
N ASN A 241 -7.03 39.55 -4.82
CA ASN A 241 -7.15 40.19 -6.15
C ASN A 241 -7.91 41.52 -6.07
N SER A 242 -8.93 41.62 -5.20
CA SER A 242 -9.68 42.86 -4.98
C SER A 242 -8.80 43.97 -4.37
N ILE A 243 -7.86 43.62 -3.49
CA ILE A 243 -6.88 44.57 -2.90
C ILE A 243 -5.91 45.07 -3.98
N VAL A 244 -5.43 44.17 -4.85
CA VAL A 244 -4.56 44.55 -5.98
C VAL A 244 -5.29 45.48 -6.96
N LEU A 245 -6.56 45.20 -7.24
CA LEU A 245 -7.41 46.05 -8.08
C LEU A 245 -7.57 47.44 -7.46
N LEU A 246 -7.87 47.50 -6.17
CA LEU A 246 -8.03 48.75 -5.42
C LEU A 246 -6.72 49.56 -5.39
N GLY A 247 -5.58 48.90 -5.16
CA GLY A 247 -4.27 49.54 -5.21
C GLY A 247 -3.95 50.11 -6.60
N THR A 248 -4.29 49.38 -7.65
CA THR A 248 -4.08 49.84 -9.03
C THR A 248 -4.96 51.04 -9.38
N TYR A 249 -6.21 51.07 -8.88
CA TYR A 249 -7.10 52.21 -8.99
C TYR A 249 -6.51 53.49 -8.39
N PHE A 250 -5.97 53.42 -7.16
CA PHE A 250 -5.33 54.57 -6.53
C PHE A 250 -4.10 55.02 -7.30
N MET A 251 -3.26 54.10 -7.76
CA MET A 251 -2.09 54.42 -8.59
C MET A 251 -2.48 55.18 -9.86
N PHE A 252 -3.47 54.69 -10.60
CA PHE A 252 -3.95 55.36 -11.80
C PHE A 252 -4.58 56.73 -11.52
N THR A 253 -5.27 56.88 -10.39
CA THR A 253 -5.85 58.17 -9.97
C THR A 253 -4.76 59.19 -9.62
N ILE A 254 -3.69 58.77 -8.94
CA ILE A 254 -2.53 59.62 -8.64
C ILE A 254 -1.80 60.03 -9.93
N VAL A 255 -1.58 59.09 -10.86
CA VAL A 255 -0.89 59.40 -12.12
C VAL A 255 -1.75 60.33 -12.99
N GLU A 256 -3.05 60.10 -13.11
CA GLU A 256 -3.93 60.98 -13.90
C GLU A 256 -3.99 62.40 -13.30
N THR A 257 -4.13 62.53 -11.99
CA THR A 257 -4.13 63.84 -11.31
C THR A 257 -2.80 64.57 -11.47
N PHE A 258 -1.66 63.86 -11.35
CA PHE A 258 -0.33 64.43 -11.58
C PHE A 258 -0.16 64.91 -13.03
N VAL A 259 -0.58 64.12 -14.02
CA VAL A 259 -0.51 64.51 -15.44
C VAL A 259 -1.41 65.71 -15.74
N VAL A 260 -2.62 65.77 -15.16
CA VAL A 260 -3.52 66.93 -15.31
C VAL A 260 -2.91 68.17 -14.66
N PHE A 261 -2.33 68.04 -13.46
CA PHE A 261 -1.66 69.14 -12.77
C PHE A 261 -0.46 69.66 -13.56
N ALA A 262 0.44 68.77 -14.00
CA ALA A 262 1.59 69.13 -14.83
C ALA A 262 1.19 69.78 -16.15
N THR A 263 0.15 69.27 -16.81
CA THR A 263 -0.38 69.86 -18.05
C THR A 263 -0.94 71.27 -17.80
N ASN A 264 -1.68 71.48 -16.71
CA ASN A 264 -2.23 72.79 -16.38
C ASN A 264 -1.15 73.80 -15.99
N TRP A 265 -0.10 73.36 -15.31
CA TRP A 265 1.07 74.17 -15.01
C TRP A 265 1.80 74.60 -16.29
N ILE A 266 2.16 73.64 -17.15
CA ILE A 266 2.93 73.92 -18.39
C ILE A 266 2.18 74.86 -19.34
N TYR A 267 0.85 74.78 -19.41
CA TYR A 267 0.03 75.62 -20.29
C TYR A 267 -0.58 76.85 -19.60
N GLU A 268 -0.12 77.23 -18.39
CA GLU A 268 -0.62 78.37 -17.60
C GLU A 268 -2.15 78.49 -17.55
N ARG A 269 -2.85 77.35 -17.37
CA ARG A 269 -4.31 77.33 -17.29
C ARG A 269 -4.80 77.40 -15.86
N ARG A 270 -5.87 78.17 -15.64
CA ARG A 270 -6.56 78.30 -14.35
C ARG A 270 -6.93 76.91 -13.80
N THR A 271 -6.43 76.60 -12.60
CA THR A 271 -6.62 75.33 -11.90
C THR A 271 -8.04 75.22 -11.34
N ASN A 272 -9.01 74.88 -12.19
CA ASN A 272 -10.31 74.41 -11.73
C ASN A 272 -10.28 72.87 -11.65
N ALA A 273 -9.47 72.33 -10.73
CA ALA A 273 -9.51 70.92 -10.39
C ALA A 273 -10.17 70.79 -9.00
N PRO A 274 -11.39 70.24 -8.90
CA PRO A 274 -12.00 69.99 -7.60
C PRO A 274 -11.18 68.92 -6.87
N GLU A 275 -10.84 69.18 -5.60
CA GLU A 275 -10.03 68.34 -4.72
C GLU A 275 -10.62 66.91 -4.56
N TRP A 276 -11.93 66.75 -4.78
CA TRP A 276 -12.66 65.49 -4.76
C TRP A 276 -12.31 64.50 -5.89
N ASN A 277 -11.63 64.95 -6.95
CA ASN A 277 -11.17 64.08 -8.04
C ASN A 277 -10.09 63.06 -7.60
N PHE A 278 -9.48 63.27 -6.44
CA PHE A 278 -8.50 62.33 -5.88
C PHE A 278 -9.15 61.06 -5.30
N VAL A 279 -10.39 61.18 -4.79
CA VAL A 279 -11.11 60.09 -4.12
C VAL A 279 -12.14 59.43 -5.05
N LEU A 280 -12.79 60.21 -5.92
CA LEU A 280 -13.85 59.73 -6.81
C LEU A 280 -13.50 59.99 -8.28
N ASN A 281 -12.45 59.34 -8.77
CA ASN A 281 -12.17 59.32 -10.21
C ASN A 281 -12.96 58.19 -10.88
N LEU A 282 -14.21 58.47 -11.27
CA LEU A 282 -15.08 57.50 -11.97
C LEU A 282 -14.46 56.96 -13.25
N ARG A 283 -13.54 57.71 -13.87
CA ARG A 283 -12.88 57.31 -15.10
C ARG A 283 -11.76 56.32 -14.85
N ALA A 284 -10.89 56.58 -13.87
CA ALA A 284 -9.88 55.59 -13.47
C ALA A 284 -10.56 54.30 -12.97
N PHE A 285 -11.71 54.42 -12.31
CA PHE A 285 -12.52 53.28 -11.88
C PHE A 285 -13.07 52.49 -13.06
N ALA A 286 -13.73 53.17 -14.02
CA ALA A 286 -14.20 52.56 -15.26
C ALA A 286 -13.04 51.95 -16.07
N GLY A 287 -11.89 52.63 -16.08
CA GLY A 287 -10.64 52.18 -16.66
C GLY A 287 -10.23 50.84 -16.11
N VAL A 288 -9.98 50.75 -14.81
CA VAL A 288 -9.53 49.53 -14.10
C VAL A 288 -10.52 48.36 -14.26
N LEU A 289 -11.82 48.62 -14.28
CA LEU A 289 -12.84 47.59 -14.49
C LEU A 289 -13.02 47.18 -15.96
N GLY A 290 -12.43 47.92 -16.91
CA GLY A 290 -12.62 47.67 -18.35
C GLY A 290 -13.98 48.13 -18.87
N LEU A 291 -14.64 49.06 -18.16
CA LEU A 291 -15.90 49.68 -18.59
C LEU A 291 -15.65 50.78 -19.64
N PRO A 292 -16.62 51.03 -20.54
CA PRO A 292 -16.48 52.07 -21.56
C PRO A 292 -16.33 53.47 -20.92
N MET A 293 -15.34 54.22 -21.38
CA MET A 293 -15.02 55.57 -20.89
C MET A 293 -15.32 56.65 -21.94
N TYR A 294 -15.84 57.80 -21.52
CA TYR A 294 -16.07 58.94 -22.41
C TYR A 294 -14.81 59.80 -22.58
N LEU A 295 -14.30 59.95 -23.82
CA LEU A 295 -13.02 60.64 -24.12
C LEU A 295 -13.13 62.15 -24.42
N ARG A 296 -14.30 62.77 -24.25
CA ARG A 296 -14.63 64.09 -24.82
C ARG A 296 -13.67 65.23 -24.43
N LYS A 297 -13.06 65.20 -23.23
CA LYS A 297 -12.21 66.28 -22.70
C LYS A 297 -10.71 66.14 -23.02
N TYR A 298 -10.27 64.96 -23.49
CA TYR A 298 -8.85 64.60 -23.60
C TYR A 298 -8.28 64.51 -25.01
N ARG A 299 -9.05 64.92 -26.02
CA ARG A 299 -8.59 65.04 -27.41
C ARG A 299 -7.46 66.08 -27.61
N ARG A 300 -7.12 66.85 -26.57
CA ARG A 300 -6.18 67.97 -26.60
C ARG A 300 -4.77 67.66 -26.06
N SER A 301 -4.55 66.54 -25.35
CA SER A 301 -3.24 66.19 -24.79
C SER A 301 -2.85 64.75 -25.13
N VAL A 302 -1.68 64.58 -25.74
CA VAL A 302 -1.14 63.27 -26.16
C VAL A 302 -0.78 62.41 -24.94
N SER A 303 -0.22 62.99 -23.88
CA SER A 303 0.17 62.26 -22.66
C SER A 303 -1.03 61.56 -22.01
N LEU A 304 -2.20 62.19 -22.08
CA LEU A 304 -3.39 61.65 -21.46
C LEU A 304 -4.14 60.66 -22.36
N GLN A 305 -3.96 60.76 -23.67
CA GLN A 305 -4.36 59.67 -24.57
C GLN A 305 -3.53 58.40 -24.33
N GLN A 306 -2.22 58.55 -24.11
CA GLN A 306 -1.33 57.43 -23.79
C GLN A 306 -1.70 56.76 -22.46
N LEU A 307 -1.98 57.55 -21.42
CA LEU A 307 -2.43 57.05 -20.12
C LEU A 307 -3.72 56.23 -20.23
N VAL A 308 -4.68 56.70 -21.03
CA VAL A 308 -5.96 56.00 -21.24
C VAL A 308 -5.77 54.72 -22.05
N MET A 309 -4.92 54.74 -23.07
CA MET A 309 -4.55 53.53 -23.81
C MET A 309 -3.91 52.50 -22.87
N PHE A 310 -3.02 52.93 -21.98
CA PHE A 310 -2.39 52.07 -20.99
C PHE A 310 -3.40 51.49 -19.99
N MET A 311 -4.33 52.31 -19.47
CA MET A 311 -5.45 51.83 -18.64
C MET A 311 -6.28 50.76 -19.37
N CYS A 312 -6.63 50.98 -20.64
CA CYS A 312 -7.40 50.01 -21.42
C CYS A 312 -6.64 48.69 -21.63
N ILE A 313 -5.34 48.74 -21.94
CA ILE A 313 -4.50 47.54 -22.12
C ILE A 313 -4.38 46.79 -20.78
N PHE A 314 -4.09 47.50 -19.69
CA PHE A 314 -4.00 46.92 -18.36
C PHE A 314 -5.29 46.17 -18.02
N SER A 315 -6.44 46.81 -18.20
CA SER A 315 -7.73 46.22 -17.83
C SER A 315 -8.14 45.08 -18.73
N LEU A 316 -7.76 45.10 -20.00
CA LEU A 316 -7.95 43.94 -20.88
C LEU A 316 -7.12 42.75 -20.39
N VAL A 317 -5.82 42.94 -20.12
CA VAL A 317 -4.93 41.88 -19.63
C VAL A 317 -5.40 41.36 -18.27
N PHE A 318 -5.75 42.26 -17.35
CA PHE A 318 -6.22 41.90 -16.01
C PHE A 318 -7.54 41.12 -16.07
N ASN A 319 -8.53 41.57 -16.84
CA ASN A 319 -9.80 40.85 -16.98
C ASN A 319 -9.60 39.48 -17.64
N CYS A 320 -8.74 39.36 -18.64
CA CYS A 320 -8.40 38.06 -19.25
C CYS A 320 -7.71 37.12 -18.25
N PHE A 321 -6.74 37.62 -17.49
CA PHE A 321 -6.05 36.84 -16.46
C PHE A 321 -7.03 36.41 -15.35
N PHE A 322 -7.84 37.33 -14.87
CA PHE A 322 -8.81 37.06 -13.82
C PHE A 322 -9.86 36.04 -14.27
N ASN A 323 -10.48 36.22 -15.44
CA ASN A 323 -11.48 35.29 -15.95
C ASN A 323 -10.90 33.90 -16.26
N SER A 324 -9.68 33.82 -16.82
CA SER A 324 -9.04 32.53 -17.10
C SER A 324 -8.66 31.80 -15.82
N ASN A 325 -8.08 32.49 -14.84
CA ASN A 325 -7.73 31.92 -13.54
C ASN A 325 -8.98 31.48 -12.79
N PHE A 326 -10.00 32.33 -12.73
CA PHE A 326 -11.27 32.03 -12.06
C PHE A 326 -12.03 30.87 -12.71
N SER A 327 -12.13 30.85 -14.05
CA SER A 327 -12.71 29.72 -14.79
C SER A 327 -11.97 28.42 -14.51
N THR A 328 -10.64 28.45 -14.46
CA THR A 328 -9.82 27.28 -14.11
C THR A 328 -10.11 26.79 -12.68
N LEU A 329 -10.23 27.71 -11.72
CA LEU A 329 -10.53 27.39 -10.31
C LEU A 329 -11.95 26.85 -10.09
N LEU A 330 -12.91 27.25 -10.93
CA LEU A 330 -14.27 26.70 -10.93
C LEU A 330 -14.36 25.32 -11.58
N ILE A 331 -13.55 25.06 -12.61
CA ILE A 331 -13.54 23.76 -13.30
C ILE A 331 -12.76 22.72 -12.48
N LYS A 332 -11.64 23.12 -11.87
CA LYS A 332 -10.80 22.25 -11.07
C LYS A 332 -10.43 22.94 -9.77
N HIS A 333 -11.10 22.54 -8.71
CA HIS A 333 -10.84 23.09 -7.39
C HIS A 333 -9.40 22.77 -6.94
N PRO A 334 -8.64 23.76 -6.50
CA PRO A 334 -7.35 23.52 -5.88
C PRO A 334 -7.58 22.68 -4.62
N ARG A 335 -6.61 21.83 -4.30
CA ARG A 335 -6.64 21.03 -3.06
C ARG A 335 -5.83 21.73 -1.99
N ASN A 336 -6.22 21.51 -0.74
CA ASN A 336 -5.42 21.92 0.41
C ASN A 336 -4.01 21.32 0.34
N THR A 337 -3.06 21.89 1.08
CA THR A 337 -1.69 21.37 1.12
C THR A 337 -1.69 19.94 1.62
N GLN A 338 -1.29 19.01 0.75
CA GLN A 338 -1.18 17.59 1.06
C GLN A 338 0.03 17.35 1.97
N ILE A 339 -0.14 16.48 2.98
CA ILE A 339 0.99 15.97 3.78
C ILE A 339 1.84 15.05 2.89
N GLN A 340 3.10 15.43 2.67
CA GLN A 340 4.01 14.71 1.78
C GLN A 340 5.21 14.07 2.50
N ASN A 341 5.60 14.58 3.68
CA ASN A 341 6.78 14.11 4.40
C ASN A 341 6.50 13.96 5.91
N PHE A 342 7.45 13.35 6.64
CA PHE A 342 7.35 13.13 8.08
C PHE A 342 7.31 14.43 8.90
N GLU A 343 7.95 15.50 8.42
CA GLU A 343 7.94 16.81 9.08
C GLU A 343 6.53 17.42 9.07
N GLN A 344 5.90 17.49 7.90
CA GLN A 344 4.51 17.96 7.77
C GLN A 344 3.53 17.05 8.52
N LEU A 345 3.78 15.75 8.57
CA LEU A 345 2.98 14.82 9.35
C LEU A 345 3.06 15.15 10.85
N ARG A 346 4.27 15.41 11.35
CA ARG A 346 4.48 15.83 12.74
C ARG A 346 3.83 17.16 13.05
N ASP A 347 3.98 18.15 12.16
CA ASP A 347 3.39 19.49 12.32
C ASP A 347 1.86 19.46 12.25
N SER A 348 1.28 18.52 11.51
CA SER A 348 -0.17 18.31 11.46
C SER A 348 -0.77 17.76 12.76
N GLY A 349 0.05 17.18 13.64
CA GLY A 349 -0.40 16.55 14.89
C GLY A 349 -1.21 15.27 14.70
N LEU A 350 -1.32 14.75 13.48
CA LEU A 350 -2.13 13.57 13.16
C LEU A 350 -1.59 12.32 13.87
N GLU A 351 -2.50 11.55 14.49
CA GLU A 351 -2.14 10.30 15.16
C GLU A 351 -1.87 9.20 14.12
N VAL A 352 -0.78 8.44 14.32
CA VAL A 352 -0.30 7.42 13.38
C VAL A 352 -0.58 6.04 13.95
N ILE A 353 -1.38 5.24 13.24
CA ILE A 353 -1.73 3.89 13.65
C ILE A 353 -0.78 2.88 12.99
N LEU A 354 -0.08 2.12 13.82
CA LEU A 354 0.84 1.07 13.43
C LEU A 354 0.32 -0.29 13.92
N GLU A 355 0.50 -1.34 13.12
CA GLU A 355 0.17 -2.70 13.57
C GLU A 355 1.22 -3.19 14.58
N MET A 356 0.75 -3.72 15.72
CA MET A 356 1.58 -4.09 16.87
C MET A 356 2.67 -5.12 16.54
N THR A 357 2.43 -6.06 15.62
CA THR A 357 3.42 -7.10 15.36
C THR A 357 4.65 -6.61 14.59
N PHE A 358 4.52 -5.51 13.83
CA PHE A 358 5.67 -4.91 13.16
C PHE A 358 6.41 -3.90 14.03
N LYS A 359 6.04 -3.73 15.29
CA LYS A 359 6.76 -2.88 16.25
C LYS A 359 8.28 -3.11 16.28
N PRO A 360 8.82 -4.35 16.49
CA PRO A 360 10.27 -4.55 16.52
C PRO A 360 10.93 -4.24 15.18
N LEU A 361 10.22 -4.43 14.06
CA LEU A 361 10.70 -4.03 12.75
C LEU A 361 10.82 -2.52 12.64
N PHE A 362 9.79 -1.77 13.00
CA PHE A 362 9.80 -0.32 12.89
C PHE A 362 10.83 0.32 13.82
N GLU A 363 11.02 -0.23 15.01
CA GLU A 363 12.07 0.20 15.94
C GLU A 363 13.47 -0.04 15.34
N LYS A 364 13.71 -1.20 14.72
CA LYS A 364 14.98 -1.51 14.06
C LYS A 364 15.21 -0.66 12.80
N ALA A 365 14.18 -0.47 11.97
CA ALA A 365 14.27 0.35 10.76
C ALA A 365 14.55 1.82 11.08
N ALA A 366 13.99 2.30 12.20
CA ALA A 366 14.18 3.66 12.67
C ALA A 366 15.36 3.79 13.65
N GLU A 367 16.26 2.82 13.78
CA GLU A 367 17.32 2.81 14.81
C GLU A 367 18.19 4.08 14.77
N ASN A 368 18.53 4.58 13.58
CA ASN A 368 19.38 5.77 13.41
C ASN A 368 18.68 7.09 13.78
N VAL A 369 17.36 7.19 13.56
CA VAL A 369 16.61 8.45 13.70
C VAL A 369 15.73 8.43 14.95
N GLY A 370 15.38 7.25 15.46
CA GLY A 370 14.38 7.00 16.50
C GLY A 370 12.96 7.02 15.95
N LEU A 371 12.19 5.94 16.20
CA LEU A 371 10.80 5.86 15.77
C LEU A 371 9.94 7.01 16.32
N TYR A 372 10.20 7.40 17.57
CA TYR A 372 9.52 8.52 18.24
C TYR A 372 9.81 9.87 17.58
N ASN A 373 10.99 10.06 16.98
CA ASN A 373 11.33 11.31 16.29
C ASN A 373 10.65 11.40 14.91
N LEU A 374 10.47 10.26 14.25
CA LEU A 374 9.77 10.15 12.96
C LEU A 374 8.26 10.32 13.12
N VAL A 375 7.68 9.64 14.12
CA VAL A 375 6.24 9.59 14.38
C VAL A 375 5.97 9.64 15.89
N PRO A 376 5.94 10.84 16.50
CA PRO A 376 5.79 10.99 17.95
C PRO A 376 4.39 10.56 18.44
N ASN A 377 3.36 10.73 17.62
CA ASN A 377 1.98 10.35 17.93
C ASN A 377 1.63 8.94 17.42
N ALA A 378 2.60 8.02 17.43
CA ALA A 378 2.36 6.65 16.98
C ALA A 378 1.66 5.80 18.04
N LYS A 379 0.58 5.11 17.64
CA LYS A 379 -0.16 4.17 18.46
C LYS A 379 -0.17 2.79 17.82
N PHE A 380 0.24 1.80 18.61
CA PHE A 380 0.20 0.41 18.19
C PHE A 380 -1.15 -0.21 18.52
N VAL A 381 -1.76 -0.85 17.53
CA VAL A 381 -3.08 -1.49 17.66
C VAL A 381 -3.03 -2.94 17.20
N THR A 382 -4.04 -3.71 17.61
CA THR A 382 -4.19 -5.11 17.19
C THR A 382 -4.48 -5.20 15.68
N MET A 383 -4.06 -6.31 15.06
CA MET A 383 -4.24 -6.56 13.62
C MET A 383 -5.69 -6.38 13.15
N LYS A 384 -6.68 -6.87 13.92
CA LYS A 384 -8.11 -6.72 13.60
C LYS A 384 -8.54 -5.24 13.61
N GLN A 385 -8.15 -4.48 14.64
CA GLN A 385 -8.48 -3.06 14.74
C GLN A 385 -7.81 -2.26 13.62
N TYR A 386 -6.53 -2.53 13.36
CA TYR A 386 -5.78 -1.92 12.26
C TYR A 386 -6.48 -2.16 10.91
N TYR A 387 -6.80 -3.42 10.59
CA TYR A 387 -7.48 -3.72 9.33
C TYR A 387 -8.87 -3.11 9.27
N ASN A 388 -9.63 -3.06 10.36
CA ASN A 388 -10.90 -2.35 10.37
C ASN A 388 -10.72 -0.87 10.02
N LEU A 389 -9.71 -0.19 10.57
CA LEU A 389 -9.42 1.22 10.25
C LEU A 389 -8.97 1.42 8.79
N LEU A 390 -8.06 0.56 8.31
CA LEU A 390 -7.54 0.60 6.94
C LEU A 390 -8.64 0.33 5.91
N LEU A 391 -9.42 -0.72 6.13
CA LEU A 391 -10.47 -1.17 5.22
C LEU A 391 -11.73 -0.30 5.27
N THR A 392 -11.89 0.53 6.31
CA THR A 392 -12.96 1.54 6.36
C THR A 392 -12.52 2.90 5.83
N PHE A 393 -11.30 3.02 5.31
CA PHE A 393 -10.70 4.28 4.83
C PHE A 393 -10.86 5.42 5.86
N ASN A 394 -10.58 5.15 7.13
CA ASN A 394 -10.74 6.16 8.17
C ASN A 394 -9.74 7.31 7.96
N SER A 395 -10.25 8.50 7.63
CA SER A 395 -9.45 9.70 7.36
C SER A 395 -9.09 10.51 8.62
N SER A 396 -9.38 9.99 9.82
CA SER A 396 -9.03 10.67 11.08
C SER A 396 -7.60 10.38 11.53
N TYR A 397 -6.95 9.40 10.92
CA TYR A 397 -5.64 8.90 11.31
C TYR A 397 -4.72 8.74 10.11
N ALA A 398 -3.41 8.79 10.33
CA ALA A 398 -2.45 8.24 9.38
C ALA A 398 -2.32 6.74 9.65
N LEU A 399 -2.36 5.92 8.61
CA LEU A 399 -2.33 4.46 8.73
C LEU A 399 -1.08 3.93 8.07
N GLN A 400 -0.36 3.04 8.73
CA GLN A 400 0.65 2.23 8.04
C GLN A 400 -0.03 1.37 6.95
N SER A 401 0.71 1.07 5.88
CA SER A 401 0.32 0.15 4.82
C SER A 401 1.56 -0.41 4.13
N TYR A 402 1.36 -1.29 3.15
CA TYR A 402 2.42 -1.85 2.30
C TYR A 402 1.95 -2.01 0.86
N ASN A 403 2.90 -2.13 -0.06
CA ASN A 403 2.67 -2.03 -1.51
C ASN A 403 1.54 -2.96 -1.99
N TYR A 404 1.57 -4.23 -1.56
CA TYR A 404 0.62 -5.24 -2.03
C TYR A 404 -0.85 -5.00 -1.69
N ILE A 405 -1.17 -4.48 -0.49
CA ILE A 405 -2.57 -4.19 -0.14
C ILE A 405 -3.00 -2.83 -0.70
N TRP A 406 -2.07 -1.87 -0.71
CA TRP A 406 -2.37 -0.51 -1.15
C TRP A 406 -2.73 -0.42 -2.63
N GLU A 407 -2.07 -1.20 -3.50
CA GLU A 407 -2.35 -1.20 -4.94
C GLU A 407 -3.84 -1.48 -5.24
N PHE A 408 -4.42 -2.46 -4.55
CA PHE A 408 -5.84 -2.78 -4.70
C PHE A 408 -6.76 -1.70 -4.10
N LEU A 409 -6.40 -1.15 -2.94
CA LEU A 409 -7.18 -0.10 -2.28
C LEU A 409 -7.17 1.22 -3.07
N ASP A 410 -6.02 1.64 -3.59
CA ASP A 410 -5.90 2.82 -4.45
C ASP A 410 -6.63 2.63 -5.78
N SER A 411 -6.53 1.44 -6.39
CA SER A 411 -7.29 1.12 -7.60
C SER A 411 -8.81 1.19 -7.37
N TYR A 412 -9.29 0.67 -6.23
CA TYR A 412 -10.70 0.79 -5.83
C TYR A 412 -11.13 2.25 -5.64
N GLN A 413 -10.34 3.06 -4.92
CA GLN A 413 -10.61 4.48 -4.72
C GLN A 413 -10.66 5.27 -6.04
N ARG A 414 -9.75 4.97 -6.97
CA ARG A 414 -9.72 5.59 -8.30
C ARG A 414 -10.93 5.19 -9.15
N ALA A 415 -11.35 3.92 -9.09
CA ALA A 415 -12.53 3.45 -9.79
C ALA A 415 -13.83 4.12 -9.32
N HIS A 416 -13.88 4.56 -8.06
CA HIS A 416 -15.02 5.28 -7.47
C HIS A 416 -14.83 6.81 -7.46
N SER A 417 -13.82 7.34 -8.17
CA SER A 417 -13.50 8.77 -8.25
C SER A 417 -13.34 9.48 -6.90
N ARG A 418 -13.04 8.74 -5.81
CA ARG A 418 -12.92 9.29 -4.46
C ARG A 418 -11.65 8.77 -3.78
N LYS A 419 -10.66 9.66 -3.65
CA LYS A 419 -9.41 9.38 -2.91
C LYS A 419 -9.55 9.91 -1.49
N VAL A 420 -9.68 9.01 -0.52
CA VAL A 420 -9.79 9.33 0.91
C VAL A 420 -8.43 9.26 1.58
N LEU A 421 -7.67 8.21 1.26
CA LEU A 421 -6.30 8.04 1.72
C LEU A 421 -5.34 8.23 0.54
N CYS A 422 -4.18 8.80 0.82
CA CYS A 422 -3.13 9.11 -0.13
C CYS A 422 -1.81 8.58 0.41
N SER A 423 -1.01 7.97 -0.47
CA SER A 423 0.38 7.60 -0.19
C SER A 423 1.29 8.74 -0.62
N ALA A 424 2.32 9.05 0.18
CA ALA A 424 3.42 9.88 -0.26
C ALA A 424 4.72 9.07 -0.28
N SER A 425 5.48 9.20 -1.38
CA SER A 425 6.72 8.47 -1.61
C SER A 425 7.80 8.74 -0.55
N ALA A 426 7.80 9.94 0.05
CA ALA A 426 8.75 10.32 1.09
C ALA A 426 8.39 9.82 2.50
N MET A 427 7.25 9.13 2.68
CA MET A 427 6.80 8.58 3.97
C MET A 427 7.01 7.07 4.08
N ASN A 428 8.17 6.58 3.65
CA ASN A 428 8.58 5.19 3.80
C ASN A 428 9.20 4.97 5.20
N LEU A 429 8.70 3.97 5.94
CA LEU A 429 9.17 3.66 7.29
C LEU A 429 10.37 2.71 7.31
N THR A 430 10.47 1.79 6.34
CA THR A 430 11.41 0.67 6.43
C THR A 430 12.32 0.49 5.23
N GLY A 431 12.11 1.24 4.15
CA GLY A 431 12.72 0.94 2.86
C GLY A 431 12.23 -0.40 2.30
N SER A 432 12.91 -0.90 1.26
CA SER A 432 12.62 -2.19 0.64
C SER A 432 13.16 -3.33 1.49
N LEU A 433 12.25 -4.11 2.08
CA LEU A 433 12.54 -5.27 2.91
C LEU A 433 12.34 -6.55 2.12
N LEU A 434 13.28 -7.49 2.23
CA LEU A 434 13.09 -8.84 1.73
C LEU A 434 12.30 -9.65 2.76
N ILE A 435 11.12 -10.12 2.39
CA ILE A 435 10.27 -11.01 3.19
C ILE A 435 10.26 -12.41 2.58
N GLY A 436 10.25 -13.44 3.43
CA GLY A 436 10.18 -14.84 3.00
C GLY A 436 9.56 -15.71 4.08
N TYR A 437 9.39 -17.01 3.85
CA TYR A 437 8.85 -17.91 4.86
C TYR A 437 9.96 -18.79 5.44
N LYS A 438 9.96 -18.97 6.77
CA LYS A 438 10.82 -19.96 7.44
C LYS A 438 10.24 -21.34 7.17
N LEU A 439 10.97 -22.19 6.46
CA LEU A 439 10.62 -23.60 6.37
C LEU A 439 11.23 -24.35 7.55
N LYS A 440 10.56 -25.41 7.98
CA LYS A 440 11.09 -26.34 8.99
C LYS A 440 12.39 -26.94 8.46
N LYS A 441 13.43 -27.04 9.28
CA LYS A 441 14.67 -27.71 8.89
C LYS A 441 14.38 -29.17 8.49
N ASN A 442 15.00 -29.64 7.40
CA ASN A 442 14.73 -30.97 6.84
C ASN A 442 13.28 -31.13 6.35
N PHE A 443 12.77 -30.14 5.61
CA PHE A 443 11.41 -30.13 5.10
C PHE A 443 11.20 -31.20 4.00
N VAL A 444 10.33 -32.19 4.26
CA VAL A 444 10.05 -33.31 3.33
C VAL A 444 9.62 -32.84 1.94
N PHE A 445 8.87 -31.74 1.86
CA PHE A 445 8.29 -31.24 0.61
C PHE A 445 9.18 -30.20 -0.11
N ARG A 446 10.43 -30.00 0.35
CA ARG A 446 11.30 -28.90 -0.11
C ARG A 446 11.53 -28.90 -1.61
N GLU A 447 11.94 -30.03 -2.18
CA GLU A 447 12.28 -30.12 -3.60
C GLU A 447 11.03 -29.96 -4.48
N ALA A 448 9.94 -30.64 -4.11
CA ALA A 448 8.66 -30.49 -4.79
C ALA A 448 8.18 -29.03 -4.76
N LEU A 449 8.28 -28.36 -3.61
CA LEU A 449 7.88 -26.97 -3.46
C LEU A 449 8.76 -26.04 -4.30
N ARG A 450 10.08 -26.23 -4.29
CA ARG A 450 11.02 -25.43 -5.08
C ARG A 450 10.77 -25.56 -6.58
N ASP A 451 10.62 -26.80 -7.06
CA ASP A 451 10.33 -27.08 -8.47
C ASP A 451 8.94 -26.56 -8.88
N PHE A 452 7.94 -26.71 -8.01
CA PHE A 452 6.60 -26.15 -8.21
C PHE A 452 6.63 -24.63 -8.32
N LEU A 453 7.24 -23.94 -7.36
CA LEU A 453 7.29 -22.49 -7.33
C LEU A 453 8.10 -21.93 -8.50
N SER A 454 9.25 -22.53 -8.82
CA SER A 454 10.06 -22.13 -9.96
C SER A 454 9.25 -22.19 -11.26
N ARG A 455 8.51 -23.28 -11.49
CA ARG A 455 7.64 -23.39 -12.67
C ARG A 455 6.47 -22.41 -12.60
N ALA A 456 5.76 -22.36 -11.48
CA ALA A 456 4.60 -21.50 -11.32
C ALA A 456 4.96 -20.02 -11.57
N PHE A 457 6.09 -19.57 -11.06
CA PHE A 457 6.56 -18.19 -11.24
C PHE A 457 7.05 -17.94 -12.67
N SER A 458 7.68 -18.93 -13.32
CA SER A 458 8.05 -18.81 -14.74
C SER A 458 6.84 -18.63 -15.67
N TYR A 459 5.67 -19.13 -15.28
CA TYR A 459 4.40 -18.94 -15.99
C TYR A 459 3.58 -17.73 -15.49
N GLY A 460 4.07 -16.98 -14.49
CA GLY A 460 3.36 -15.83 -13.91
C GLY A 460 2.12 -16.20 -13.08
N LEU A 461 2.00 -17.44 -12.60
CA LEU A 461 0.86 -17.88 -11.79
C LEU A 461 0.76 -17.13 -10.46
N ASP A 462 1.89 -16.67 -9.93
CA ASP A 462 1.93 -15.88 -8.71
C ASP A 462 1.23 -14.53 -8.86
N GLN A 463 1.53 -13.80 -9.95
CA GLN A 463 0.85 -12.54 -10.26
C GLN A 463 -0.65 -12.78 -10.48
N HIS A 464 -1.01 -13.87 -11.16
CA HIS A 464 -2.40 -14.25 -11.35
C HIS A 464 -3.12 -14.50 -10.01
N TRP A 465 -2.50 -15.24 -9.09
CA TRP A 465 -3.06 -15.49 -7.77
C TRP A 465 -3.18 -14.22 -6.93
N ASP A 466 -2.19 -13.32 -6.99
CA ASP A 466 -2.23 -12.02 -6.31
C ASP A 466 -3.38 -11.15 -6.80
N VAL A 467 -3.55 -10.99 -8.12
CA VAL A 467 -4.67 -10.23 -8.71
C VAL A 467 -6.02 -10.84 -8.35
N LYS A 468 -6.13 -12.18 -8.43
CA LYS A 468 -7.36 -12.91 -8.07
C LYS A 468 -7.69 -12.74 -6.59
N ALA A 469 -6.67 -12.77 -5.73
CA ALA A 469 -6.81 -12.58 -4.29
C ALA A 469 -7.24 -11.16 -3.93
N GLY A 470 -6.57 -10.15 -4.52
CA GLY A 470 -6.91 -8.75 -4.33
C GLY A 470 -8.31 -8.41 -4.82
N ARG A 471 -8.73 -8.92 -5.99
CA ARG A 471 -10.11 -8.73 -6.48
C ARG A 471 -11.13 -9.29 -5.51
N LYS A 472 -10.95 -10.52 -5.04
CA LYS A 472 -11.87 -11.13 -4.08
C LYS A 472 -11.87 -10.40 -2.74
N MET A 473 -10.70 -9.91 -2.29
CA MET A 473 -10.59 -9.04 -1.13
C MET A 473 -11.51 -7.83 -1.29
N ILE A 474 -11.40 -7.10 -2.40
CA ILE A 474 -12.28 -5.96 -2.70
C ILE A 474 -13.75 -6.39 -2.75
N GLU A 475 -14.12 -7.47 -3.45
CA GLU A 475 -15.51 -7.96 -3.52
C GLU A 475 -16.15 -8.27 -2.17
N MET A 476 -15.38 -8.73 -1.18
CA MET A 476 -15.87 -8.94 0.19
C MET A 476 -16.02 -7.64 0.96
N LEU A 477 -15.27 -6.60 0.58
CA LEU A 477 -15.28 -5.29 1.21
C LEU A 477 -16.28 -4.33 0.59
N VAL A 478 -16.63 -4.48 -0.69
CA VAL A 478 -17.64 -3.66 -1.39
C VAL A 478 -18.89 -3.42 -0.53
N PRO A 479 -19.53 -4.42 0.11
CA PRO A 479 -20.71 -4.16 0.95
C PRO A 479 -20.45 -3.24 2.16
N LEU A 480 -19.26 -3.30 2.74
CA LEU A 480 -18.83 -2.45 3.86
C LEU A 480 -18.44 -1.05 3.39
N LEU A 481 -17.85 -0.98 2.20
CA LEU A 481 -17.35 0.23 1.57
C LEU A 481 -18.49 1.04 0.95
N ASP A 482 -19.36 0.44 0.13
CA ASP A 482 -20.49 1.11 -0.53
C ASP A 482 -21.49 1.73 0.46
N GLN A 483 -21.68 1.12 1.63
CA GLN A 483 -22.53 1.70 2.69
C GLN A 483 -21.96 3.00 3.26
N ARG A 484 -20.64 3.21 3.20
CA ARG A 484 -19.94 4.34 3.83
C ARG A 484 -19.33 5.32 2.83
N LEU A 485 -19.05 4.85 1.62
CA LEU A 485 -18.64 5.59 0.44
C LEU A 485 -19.77 5.45 -0.59
N PRO A 486 -20.94 6.07 -0.36
CA PRO A 486 -21.93 6.14 -1.42
C PRO A 486 -21.25 6.75 -2.64
N ALA A 487 -21.47 6.14 -3.81
CA ALA A 487 -20.98 6.65 -5.07
C ALA A 487 -21.46 8.09 -5.24
N SER A 488 -20.60 9.04 -4.87
CA SER A 488 -20.75 10.41 -5.29
C SER A 488 -20.39 10.38 -6.75
N ASN A 489 -21.38 10.16 -7.61
CA ASN A 489 -21.26 10.67 -8.98
C ASN A 489 -20.84 12.13 -8.81
N PRO A 490 -19.69 12.57 -9.35
CA PRO A 490 -19.37 13.98 -9.39
C PRO A 490 -20.32 14.61 -10.42
N GLU A 491 -21.61 14.67 -10.08
CA GLU A 491 -22.49 15.61 -10.72
C GLU A 491 -21.89 16.98 -10.46
N PRO A 492 -21.71 17.81 -11.49
CA PRO A 492 -21.21 19.16 -11.31
C PRO A 492 -22.11 19.85 -10.29
N SER A 493 -21.57 20.10 -9.10
CA SER A 493 -22.29 20.76 -8.04
C SER A 493 -22.69 22.15 -8.55
N ALA A 494 -23.99 22.39 -8.66
CA ALA A 494 -24.50 23.71 -9.01
C ALA A 494 -24.02 24.71 -7.95
N LEU A 495 -23.64 25.92 -8.38
CA LEU A 495 -23.26 26.98 -7.44
C LEU A 495 -24.42 27.23 -6.47
N SER A 496 -24.14 27.13 -5.18
CA SER A 496 -25.11 27.42 -4.14
C SER A 496 -25.09 28.90 -3.78
N PHE A 497 -26.15 29.36 -3.10
CA PHE A 497 -26.19 30.73 -2.58
C PHE A 497 -25.16 30.93 -1.45
N GLU A 498 -24.85 29.88 -0.69
CA GLU A 498 -23.86 29.89 0.39
C GLU A 498 -22.45 30.18 -0.14
N ASP A 499 -22.10 29.65 -1.31
CA ASP A 499 -20.80 29.89 -1.95
C ASP A 499 -20.56 31.37 -2.30
N LEU A 500 -21.64 32.14 -2.48
CA LEU A 500 -21.62 33.56 -2.86
C LEU A 500 -21.83 34.51 -1.68
N GLU A 501 -21.93 34.00 -0.44
CA GLU A 501 -22.31 34.78 0.74
C GLU A 501 -21.40 36.00 0.95
N TRP A 502 -20.09 35.84 0.75
CA TRP A 502 -19.12 36.94 0.87
C TRP A 502 -19.40 38.06 -0.15
N LEU A 503 -19.72 37.70 -1.39
CA LEU A 503 -20.01 38.67 -2.45
C LEU A 503 -21.28 39.45 -2.14
N TRP A 504 -22.31 38.77 -1.62
CA TRP A 504 -23.55 39.42 -1.18
C TRP A 504 -23.33 40.37 0.01
N LYS A 505 -22.51 39.97 0.99
CA LYS A 505 -22.11 40.84 2.11
C LYS A 505 -21.40 42.10 1.61
N LEU A 506 -20.44 41.95 0.69
CA LEU A 506 -19.73 43.07 0.09
C LEU A 506 -20.68 44.02 -0.66
N LEU A 507 -21.57 43.45 -1.48
CA LEU A 507 -22.57 44.20 -2.23
C LEU A 507 -23.49 45.00 -1.29
N GLY A 508 -23.96 44.38 -0.21
CA GLY A 508 -24.79 45.02 0.81
C GLY A 508 -24.09 46.20 1.50
N VAL A 509 -22.81 46.04 1.86
CA VAL A 509 -22.00 47.11 2.44
C VAL A 509 -21.84 48.27 1.45
N CYS A 510 -21.53 47.99 0.18
CA CYS A 510 -21.38 49.00 -0.86
C CYS A 510 -22.69 49.79 -1.11
N TYR A 511 -23.83 49.12 -1.19
CA TYR A 511 -25.13 49.80 -1.34
C TYR A 511 -25.52 50.61 -0.10
N GLY A 512 -25.19 50.12 1.10
CA GLY A 512 -25.39 50.85 2.35
C GLY A 512 -24.60 52.17 2.36
N LEU A 513 -23.31 52.11 2.01
CA LEU A 513 -22.45 53.29 1.88
C LEU A 513 -22.97 54.27 0.82
N ALA A 514 -23.35 53.78 -0.36
CA ALA A 514 -23.88 54.62 -1.43
C ALA A 514 -25.18 55.34 -1.01
N SER A 515 -26.06 54.64 -0.29
CA SER A 515 -27.31 55.22 0.23
C SER A 515 -27.04 56.30 1.28
N LEU A 516 -26.08 56.10 2.17
CA LEU A 516 -25.67 57.09 3.16
C LEU A 516 -25.11 58.37 2.52
N VAL A 517 -24.27 58.22 1.49
CA VAL A 517 -23.73 59.37 0.73
C VAL A 517 -24.86 60.14 0.07
N LEU A 518 -25.80 59.46 -0.59
CA LEU A 518 -26.94 60.09 -1.25
C LEU A 518 -27.84 60.86 -0.26
N ILE A 519 -28.10 60.29 0.92
CA ILE A 519 -28.85 60.98 1.99
C ILE A 519 -28.10 62.23 2.45
N GLY A 520 -26.78 62.13 2.62
CA GLY A 520 -25.93 63.27 2.98
C GLY A 520 -25.94 64.39 1.95
N GLU A 521 -25.81 64.05 0.66
CA GLU A 521 -25.88 65.02 -0.44
C GLU A 521 -27.25 65.71 -0.51
N MET A 522 -28.34 64.95 -0.36
CA MET A 522 -29.70 65.50 -0.33
C MET A 522 -29.90 66.45 0.84
N HIS A 523 -29.37 66.11 2.02
CA HIS A 523 -29.48 66.96 3.20
C HIS A 523 -28.63 68.23 3.06
N LEU A 524 -27.44 68.15 2.47
CA LEU A 524 -26.59 69.30 2.17
C LEU A 524 -27.26 70.23 1.15
N LEU A 525 -27.84 69.66 0.09
CA LEU A 525 -28.57 70.41 -0.94
C LEU A 525 -29.77 71.14 -0.34
N LEU A 526 -30.53 70.47 0.54
CA LEU A 526 -31.66 71.06 1.25
C LEU A 526 -31.22 72.22 2.16
N VAL A 527 -30.12 72.07 2.89
CA VAL A 527 -29.55 73.13 3.74
C VAL A 527 -29.05 74.30 2.90
N LEU A 528 -28.43 74.05 1.73
CA LEU A 528 -27.99 75.09 0.82
C LEU A 528 -29.16 75.88 0.22
N LEU A 529 -30.25 75.19 -0.14
CA LEU A 529 -31.49 75.79 -0.60
C LEU A 529 -32.13 76.68 0.48
N LEU A 530 -32.17 76.21 1.73
CA LEU A 530 -32.68 76.99 2.87
C LEU A 530 -31.79 78.19 3.25
N LEU A 531 -30.49 78.15 2.95
CA LEU A 531 -29.57 79.28 3.12
C LEU A 531 -29.69 80.33 2.01
N LEU A 532 -30.07 79.91 0.79
CA LEU A 532 -30.35 80.81 -0.34
C LEU A 532 -31.71 81.50 -0.25
N GLU A 533 -32.64 80.98 0.56
CA GLU A 533 -33.98 81.55 0.80
C GLU A 533 -34.05 82.55 1.96
N LYS A 534 -32.94 82.82 2.67
CA LYS A 534 -32.88 83.94 3.63
C LYS A 534 -32.44 85.22 2.90
N PRO A 535 -33.27 86.28 2.89
CA PRO A 535 -32.99 87.53 2.18
C PRO A 535 -31.81 88.32 2.75
#